data_AF-A0A367FSG2-F1
#
_entry.id   AF-A0A367FSG2-F1
#
_cell.length_a   1.000
_cell.length_b   1.000
_cell.length_c   1.000
_cell.angle_alpha   90.00
_cell.angle_beta   90.00
_cell.angle_gamma   90.00
#
_symmetry.space_group_name_H-M   'P 1'
#
loop_
_entity.id
_entity.type
_entity.pdbx_description
1 polymer ?
#
loop_
_entity_poly.entity_id
_entity_poly.type
_entity_poly.pdbx_seq_one_letter_code
_entity_poly.pdbx_strand_id
1 'polypeptide(L)'
;MAGINNDIDRTLVNFGTMTTGRQDFARQWQAMEGTLQDLEGDLDRLLGEWEGDARSAYWAARAQWDAASGRMAALLQQLGAVIEQGHENFSLAERANVAMFDGK
;
A
#
# COMPACT_ATOMS: atom_id res chain seq x y z
N MET A 1 19.65 -10.98 28.95
CA MET A 1 20.43 -11.09 27.70
C MET A 1 19.67 -11.81 26.59
N ALA A 2 19.10 -13.01 26.77
CA ALA A 2 18.44 -13.76 25.68
C ALA A 2 17.04 -13.25 25.23
N GLY A 3 16.29 -12.56 26.09
CA GLY A 3 14.93 -12.09 25.76
C GLY A 3 14.88 -10.89 24.82
N ILE A 4 15.76 -9.90 25.02
CA ILE A 4 15.76 -8.64 24.24
C ILE A 4 16.15 -8.89 22.78
N ASN A 5 17.14 -9.75 22.51
CA ASN A 5 17.52 -10.09 21.14
C ASN A 5 16.39 -10.79 20.37
N ASN A 6 15.60 -11.63 21.04
CA ASN A 6 14.48 -12.33 20.39
C ASN A 6 13.37 -11.36 19.97
N ASP A 7 13.08 -10.36 20.80
CA ASP A 7 12.06 -9.35 20.49
C ASP A 7 12.50 -8.43 19.32
N ILE A 8 13.80 -8.13 19.23
CA ILE A 8 14.42 -7.40 18.11
C ILE A 8 14.28 -8.17 16.80
N ASP A 9 14.69 -9.44 16.79
CA ASP A 9 14.63 -10.29 15.62
C ASP A 9 13.19 -10.44 15.10
N ARG A 10 12.22 -10.65 16.01
CA ARG A 10 10.80 -10.73 15.65
C ARG A 10 10.26 -9.44 15.07
N THR A 11 10.65 -8.29 15.63
CA THR A 11 10.23 -6.97 15.15
C THR A 11 10.78 -6.68 13.75
N LEU A 12 12.06 -6.97 13.50
CA LEU A 12 12.67 -6.83 12.18
C LEU A 12 12.03 -7.73 11.13
N VAL A 13 11.77 -9.00 11.48
CA VAL A 13 11.05 -9.93 10.60
C VAL A 13 9.66 -9.40 10.28
N ASN A 14 8.93 -8.93 11.28
CA ASN A 14 7.59 -8.35 11.07
C ASN A 14 7.64 -7.15 10.11
N PHE A 15 8.57 -6.20 10.27
CA PHE A 15 8.70 -5.07 9.33
C PHE A 15 9.07 -5.50 7.91
N GLY A 16 9.95 -6.50 7.78
CA GLY A 16 10.26 -7.12 6.49
C GLY A 16 8.99 -7.65 5.82
N THR A 17 8.19 -8.44 6.53
CA THR A 17 6.94 -9.00 5.99
C THR A 17 5.91 -7.92 5.65
N MET A 18 5.80 -6.84 6.43
CA MET A 18 4.92 -5.70 6.13
C MET A 18 5.36 -4.95 4.88
N THR A 19 6.67 -4.77 4.70
CA THR A 19 7.24 -4.12 3.51
C THR A 19 6.95 -4.93 2.26
N THR A 20 7.18 -6.26 2.32
CA THR A 20 6.84 -7.17 1.22
C THR A 20 5.35 -7.15 0.93
N GLY A 21 4.49 -7.25 1.95
CA GLY A 21 3.04 -7.17 1.78
C GLY A 21 2.59 -5.88 1.09
N ARG A 22 3.13 -4.72 1.49
CA ARG A 22 2.86 -3.43 0.84
C ARG A 22 3.25 -3.44 -0.65
N GLN A 23 4.42 -3.99 -0.97
CA GLN A 23 4.86 -4.11 -2.37
C GLN A 23 3.94 -5.03 -3.17
N ASP A 24 3.48 -6.13 -2.57
CA ASP A 24 2.57 -7.08 -3.21
C ASP A 24 1.22 -6.43 -3.51
N PHE A 25 0.66 -5.70 -2.53
CA PHE A 25 -0.55 -4.90 -2.74
C PHE A 25 -0.36 -3.86 -3.83
N ALA A 26 0.77 -3.14 -3.86
CA ALA A 26 1.06 -2.16 -4.90
C ALA A 26 1.13 -2.79 -6.30
N ARG A 27 1.70 -4.00 -6.44
CA ARG A 27 1.75 -4.69 -7.74
C ARG A 27 0.38 -5.17 -8.20
N GLN A 28 -0.41 -5.78 -7.31
CA GLN A 28 -1.78 -6.20 -7.63
C GLN A 28 -2.66 -5.01 -7.98
N TRP A 29 -2.50 -3.91 -7.25
CA TRP A 29 -3.15 -2.63 -7.51
C TRP A 29 -2.85 -2.11 -8.92
N GLN A 30 -1.57 -2.04 -9.30
CA GLN A 30 -1.16 -1.58 -10.64
C GLN A 30 -1.71 -2.48 -11.76
N ALA A 31 -1.76 -3.80 -11.55
CA ALA A 31 -2.36 -4.72 -12.52
C ALA A 31 -3.87 -4.47 -12.69
N MET A 32 -4.57 -4.18 -11.60
CA MET A 32 -6.00 -3.83 -11.64
C MET A 32 -6.24 -2.50 -12.38
N GLU A 33 -5.41 -1.48 -12.11
CA GLU A 33 -5.45 -0.20 -12.84
C GLU A 33 -5.24 -0.39 -14.33
N GLY A 34 -4.25 -1.19 -14.75
CA GLY A 34 -4.02 -1.48 -16.16
C GLY A 34 -5.24 -2.13 -16.82
N THR A 35 -5.86 -3.10 -16.13
CA THR A 35 -7.08 -3.76 -16.63
C THR A 35 -8.24 -2.77 -16.79
N LEU A 36 -8.38 -1.83 -15.85
CA LEU A 36 -9.42 -0.79 -15.92
C LEU A 36 -9.13 0.22 -17.04
N GLN A 37 -7.88 0.60 -17.26
CA GLN A 37 -7.47 1.49 -18.36
C GLN A 37 -7.72 0.85 -19.73
N ASP A 38 -7.41 -0.45 -19.87
CA ASP A 38 -7.69 -1.19 -21.09
C ASP A 38 -9.21 -1.25 -21.36
N LEU A 39 -9.99 -1.57 -20.32
CA LEU A 39 -11.46 -1.55 -20.40
C LEU A 39 -11.98 -0.16 -20.77
N GLU A 40 -11.49 0.90 -20.13
CA GLU A 40 -11.88 2.28 -20.43
C GLU A 40 -11.60 2.63 -21.90
N GLY A 41 -10.42 2.27 -22.43
CA GLY A 41 -10.07 2.51 -23.83
C GLY A 41 -10.90 1.70 -24.84
N ASP A 42 -11.36 0.50 -24.46
CA ASP A 42 -12.33 -0.27 -25.25
C ASP A 42 -13.71 0.40 -25.24
N LEU A 43 -14.18 0.83 -24.06
CA LEU A 43 -15.51 1.43 -23.89
C LEU A 43 -15.61 2.82 -24.50
N ASP A 44 -14.58 3.66 -24.39
CA ASP A 44 -14.56 5.01 -24.95
C ASP A 44 -14.71 5.00 -26.48
N ARG A 45 -14.19 3.97 -27.16
CA ARG A 45 -14.39 3.79 -28.62
C ARG A 45 -15.84 3.51 -28.99
N LEU A 46 -16.59 2.85 -28.13
CA LEU A 46 -17.99 2.47 -28.34
C LEU A 46 -18.97 3.51 -27.77
N LEU A 47 -18.48 4.46 -26.98
CA LEU A 47 -19.29 5.43 -26.24
C LEU A 47 -20.18 6.30 -27.14
N GLY A 48 -19.75 6.53 -28.39
CA GLY A 48 -20.51 7.23 -29.42
C GLY A 48 -21.77 6.49 -29.85
N GLU A 49 -21.79 5.16 -29.74
CA GLU A 49 -22.90 4.28 -30.13
C GLU A 49 -23.87 4.03 -28.96
N TRP A 50 -23.47 4.36 -27.73
CA TRP A 50 -24.27 4.09 -26.54
C TRP A 50 -25.33 5.17 -26.32
N GLU A 51 -26.58 4.76 -26.26
CA GLU A 51 -27.71 5.65 -25.95
C GLU A 51 -27.87 5.86 -24.43
N GLY A 52 -28.32 7.07 -24.07
CA GLY A 52 -28.79 7.54 -22.75
C GLY A 52 -28.32 6.76 -21.51
N ASP A 53 -29.04 5.70 -21.17
CA ASP A 53 -28.87 4.95 -19.92
C ASP A 53 -27.56 4.17 -19.86
N ALA A 54 -27.10 3.60 -20.97
CA ALA A 54 -25.83 2.88 -21.03
C ALA A 54 -24.64 3.82 -20.79
N ARG A 55 -24.71 5.04 -21.34
CA ARG A 55 -23.71 6.08 -21.11
C ARG A 55 -23.73 6.55 -19.65
N SER A 56 -24.90 6.70 -19.03
CA SER A 56 -25.00 7.06 -17.62
C SER A 56 -24.41 5.98 -16.71
N ALA A 57 -24.71 4.70 -16.98
CA ALA A 57 -24.17 3.57 -16.23
C ALA A 57 -22.64 3.48 -16.34
N TYR A 58 -22.07 3.74 -17.52
CA TYR A 58 -20.62 3.84 -17.71
C TYR A 58 -20.00 4.88 -16.79
N TRP A 59 -20.47 6.12 -16.83
CA TRP A 59 -19.90 7.20 -16.01
C TRP A 59 -20.04 6.92 -14.52
N ALA A 60 -21.13 6.28 -14.10
CA ALA A 60 -21.33 5.86 -12.71
C ALA A 60 -20.33 4.76 -12.29
N ALA A 61 -20.10 3.76 -13.14
CA ALA A 61 -19.09 2.74 -12.89
C ALA A 61 -17.68 3.36 -12.86
N ARG A 62 -17.41 4.31 -13.78
CA ARG A 62 -16.15 5.03 -13.85
C ARG A 62 -15.78 5.75 -12.59
N ALA A 63 -16.72 6.56 -12.10
CA ALA A 63 -16.54 7.26 -10.84
C ALA A 63 -16.28 6.31 -9.66
N GLN A 64 -16.87 5.12 -9.65
CA GLN A 64 -16.67 4.14 -8.58
C GLN A 64 -15.27 3.54 -8.59
N TRP A 65 -14.75 3.14 -9.76
CA TRP A 65 -13.41 2.60 -9.84
C TRP A 65 -12.36 3.68 -9.58
N ASP A 66 -12.52 4.90 -10.12
CA ASP A 66 -11.61 6.03 -9.87
C ASP A 66 -11.53 6.36 -8.37
N ALA A 67 -12.68 6.35 -7.69
CA ALA A 67 -12.73 6.55 -6.25
C ALA A 67 -12.07 5.41 -5.48
N ALA A 68 -12.21 4.15 -5.92
CA ALA A 68 -11.50 3.02 -5.33
C ALA A 68 -9.99 3.15 -5.54
N SER A 69 -9.57 3.66 -6.70
CA SER A 69 -8.17 3.97 -7.01
C SER A 69 -7.54 4.98 -6.09
N GLY A 70 -8.20 6.11 -5.91
CA GLY A 70 -7.74 7.13 -4.97
C GLY A 70 -7.60 6.57 -3.55
N ARG A 71 -8.56 5.74 -3.09
CA ARG A 71 -8.50 5.12 -1.76
C ARG A 71 -7.33 4.16 -1.60
N MET A 72 -7.06 3.31 -2.61
CA MET A 72 -5.94 2.37 -2.52
C MET A 72 -4.59 3.10 -2.52
N ALA A 73 -4.44 4.12 -3.36
CA ALA A 73 -3.24 4.94 -3.38
C ALA A 73 -2.98 5.60 -2.01
N ALA A 74 -4.04 6.16 -1.39
CA ALA A 74 -3.95 6.74 -0.05
C ALA A 74 -3.59 5.70 1.01
N LEU A 75 -4.17 4.50 0.95
CA LEU A 75 -3.86 3.41 1.87
C LEU A 75 -2.40 2.97 1.77
N LEU A 76 -1.87 2.80 0.55
CA LEU A 76 -0.47 2.40 0.32
C LEU A 76 0.52 3.47 0.82
N GLN A 77 0.19 4.75 0.66
CA GLN A 77 0.97 5.87 1.22
C GLN A 77 0.98 5.82 2.75
N GLN A 78 -0.19 5.64 3.38
CA GLN A 78 -0.32 5.53 4.83
C GLN A 78 0.46 4.31 5.37
N LEU A 79 0.36 3.15 4.72
CA LEU A 79 1.15 1.97 5.10
C LEU A 79 2.65 2.24 5.02
N GLY A 80 3.12 2.95 4.00
CA GLY A 80 4.52 3.35 3.87
C GLY A 80 4.98 4.18 5.08
N ALA A 81 4.25 5.25 5.40
CA ALA A 81 4.58 6.13 6.52
C ALA A 81 4.59 5.40 7.87
N VAL A 82 3.65 4.49 8.12
CA VAL A 82 3.60 3.70 9.36
C VAL A 82 4.80 2.77 9.49
N ILE A 83 5.21 2.11 8.40
CA ILE A 83 6.38 1.23 8.39
C ILE A 83 7.66 2.04 8.65
N GLU A 84 7.81 3.20 8.00
CA GLU A 84 8.97 4.08 8.18
C GLU A 84 9.08 4.59 9.63
N GLN A 85 7.99 5.11 10.19
CA GLN A 85 7.95 5.56 11.58
C GLN A 85 8.26 4.41 12.57
N GLY A 86 7.78 3.21 12.28
CA GLY A 86 8.10 2.01 13.06
C GLY A 86 9.60 1.69 13.05
N HIS A 87 10.24 1.76 11.87
CA HIS A 87 11.67 1.55 11.71
C HIS A 87 12.51 2.58 12.48
N GLU A 88 12.16 3.87 12.40
CA GLU A 88 12.86 4.94 13.12
C GLU A 88 12.77 4.76 14.63
N ASN A 89 11.57 4.54 15.15
CA ASN A 89 11.33 4.33 16.58
C ASN A 89 12.11 3.12 17.10
N PHE A 90 12.13 2.03 16.34
CA PHE A 90 12.90 0.83 16.69
C PHE A 90 14.41 1.09 16.69
N SER A 91 14.94 1.76 15.67
CA SER A 91 16.37 2.10 15.57
C SER A 91 16.84 3.01 16.72
N LEU A 92 15.99 3.94 17.17
CA LEU A 92 16.29 4.80 18.31
C LEU A 92 16.28 4.01 19.62
N ALA A 93 15.29 3.14 19.82
CA ALA A 93 15.21 2.27 20.99
C ALA A 93 16.42 1.34 21.10
N GLU A 94 16.87 0.78 19.98
CA GLU A 94 18.04 -0.10 19.95
C GLU A 94 19.32 0.65 20.32
N ARG A 95 19.56 1.81 19.71
CA ARG A 95 20.72 2.65 20.03
C ARG A 95 20.75 3.05 21.51
N ALA A 96 19.59 3.38 22.08
CA ALA A 96 19.48 3.71 23.49
C ALA A 96 19.79 2.50 24.39
N ASN A 97 19.26 1.32 24.04
CA ASN A 97 19.53 0.08 24.79
C ASN A 97 21.02 -0.28 24.74
N VAL A 98 21.63 -0.31 23.54
CA VAL A 98 23.06 -0.60 23.38
C VAL A 98 23.92 0.38 24.18
N ALA A 99 23.63 1.68 24.12
CA ALA A 99 24.38 2.70 24.87
C ALA A 99 24.28 2.51 26.40
N MET A 100 23.14 2.03 26.91
CA MET A 100 22.97 1.74 28.34
C MET A 100 23.74 0.49 28.81
N PHE A 101 23.98 -0.46 27.91
CA PHE A 101 24.70 -1.70 28.22
C PHE A 101 26.22 -1.61 28.00
N ASP A 102 26.67 -0.79 27.05
CA ASP A 102 28.10 -0.56 26.77
C ASP A 102 28.77 0.40 27.79
N GLY A 103 27.96 1.20 28.51
CA GLY A 103 28.42 2.11 29.56
C GLY A 103 28.60 1.49 30.95
N LYS A 104 28.61 0.16 31.10
CA LYS A 104 28.80 -0.57 32.37
C LYS A 104 29.96 -1.56 32.31
#